data_AF-A0A662C222-F1
#
_entry.id   AF-A0A662C222-F1
#
_cell.length_a   1.000
_cell.length_b   1.000
_cell.length_c   1.000
_cell.angle_alpha   90.00
_cell.angle_beta   90.00
_cell.angle_gamma   90.00
#
_symmetry.space_group_name_H-M   'P 1'
#
loop_
_entity.id
_entity.type
_entity.pdbx_description
1 polymer ?
#
loop_
_entity_poly.entity_id
_entity_poly.type
_entity_poly.pdbx_seq_one_letter_code
_entity_poly.pdbx_strand_id
1 'polypeptide(L)'
;MKLYFFIFIFFQFSLGIPKNIQKKIDKEILNVFDLDSYSRNAIIIDKEASMDLFIPFNEDNFFEISSNENKIGAYYFGSALGKTDDFDFVVIFDK
;
A
#
# COMPACT_ATOMS: atom_id res chain seq x y z
N MET A 1 35.29 -14.05 -32.35
CA MET A 1 34.13 -14.82 -31.83
C MET A 1 33.13 -13.82 -31.26
N LYS A 2 31.85 -13.96 -31.63
CA LYS A 2 30.77 -13.05 -31.21
C LYS A 2 30.51 -13.23 -29.70
N LEU A 3 30.66 -12.16 -28.93
CA LEU A 3 30.38 -12.12 -27.50
C LEU A 3 28.88 -11.85 -27.32
N TYR A 4 28.11 -12.86 -26.92
CA TYR A 4 26.68 -12.69 -26.64
C TYR A 4 26.52 -12.20 -25.20
N PHE A 5 26.01 -10.98 -25.04
CA PHE A 5 25.69 -10.40 -23.74
C PHE A 5 24.26 -10.80 -23.37
N PHE A 6 24.09 -11.64 -22.35
CA PHE A 6 22.78 -12.05 -21.85
C PHE A 6 22.33 -11.04 -20.79
N ILE A 7 21.40 -10.15 -21.15
CA ILE A 7 20.76 -9.24 -20.18
C ILE A 7 19.70 -10.04 -19.42
N PHE A 8 19.90 -10.17 -18.11
CA PHE A 8 18.92 -10.75 -17.20
C PHE A 8 18.16 -9.60 -16.52
N ILE A 9 16.93 -9.34 -16.96
CA ILE A 9 16.07 -8.34 -16.31
C ILE A 9 15.43 -9.01 -15.10
N PHE A 10 15.86 -8.61 -13.90
CA PHE A 10 15.18 -8.96 -12.66
C PHE A 10 13.88 -8.15 -12.56
N PHE A 11 12.75 -8.78 -12.89
CA PHE A 11 11.44 -8.25 -12.51
C PHE A 11 11.29 -8.37 -10.99
N GLN A 12 11.31 -7.24 -10.28
CA GLN A 12 10.90 -7.19 -8.88
C GLN A 12 9.38 -7.43 -8.85
N PHE A 13 8.95 -8.59 -8.38
CA PHE A 13 7.55 -8.82 -8.05
C PHE A 13 7.32 -8.29 -6.64
N SER A 14 6.62 -7.14 -6.48
CA SER A 14 6.08 -6.77 -5.17
C SER A 14 4.90 -7.70 -4.85
N LEU A 15 4.90 -8.23 -3.63
CA LEU A 15 3.78 -8.99 -3.09
C LEU A 15 2.82 -7.98 -2.46
N GLY A 16 2.09 -7.25 -3.31
CA GLY A 16 1.12 -6.26 -2.87
C GLY A 16 -0.07 -6.84 -2.10
N ILE A 17 -0.96 -5.96 -1.64
CA ILE A 17 -2.17 -6.32 -0.89
C ILE A 17 -2.98 -7.39 -1.66
N PRO A 18 -3.38 -8.52 -1.01
CA PRO A 18 -4.22 -9.53 -1.63
C PRO A 18 -5.49 -8.93 -2.23
N LYS A 19 -5.83 -9.32 -3.47
CA LYS A 19 -6.95 -8.71 -4.23
C LYS A 19 -8.30 -8.74 -3.49
N ASN A 20 -8.55 -9.77 -2.70
CA ASN A 20 -9.77 -9.90 -1.88
C ASN A 20 -9.80 -8.87 -0.75
N ILE A 21 -8.65 -8.56 -0.15
CA ILE A 21 -8.50 -7.54 0.90
C ILE A 21 -8.55 -6.14 0.28
N GLN A 22 -7.85 -5.92 -0.83
CA GLN A 22 -7.89 -4.64 -1.55
C GLN A 22 -9.33 -4.23 -1.90
N LYS A 23 -10.17 -5.17 -2.37
CA LYS A 23 -11.60 -4.89 -2.64
C LYS A 23 -12.38 -4.41 -1.42
N LYS A 24 -12.04 -4.90 -0.22
CA LYS A 24 -12.68 -4.47 1.04
C LYS A 24 -12.22 -3.06 1.41
N ILE A 25 -10.91 -2.79 1.28
CA ILE A 25 -10.34 -1.47 1.49
C ILE A 25 -10.96 -0.46 0.52
N ASP A 26 -11.03 -0.79 -0.78
CA ASP A 26 -11.64 0.06 -1.80
C ASP A 26 -13.08 0.43 -1.43
N LYS A 27 -13.87 -0.57 -1.00
CA LYS A 27 -15.26 -0.34 -0.57
C LYS A 27 -15.33 0.61 0.62
N GLU A 28 -14.45 0.44 1.61
CA GLU A 28 -14.46 1.28 2.81
C GLU A 28 -14.05 2.72 2.49
N ILE A 29 -13.02 2.92 1.65
CA ILE A 29 -12.59 4.26 1.21
C ILE A 29 -13.73 4.97 0.47
N LEU A 30 -14.38 4.30 -0.49
CA LEU A 30 -15.50 4.89 -1.23
C LEU A 30 -16.64 5.29 -0.28
N ASN A 31 -16.92 4.47 0.74
CA ASN A 31 -17.96 4.78 1.73
C ASN A 31 -17.57 5.95 2.65
N VAL A 32 -16.33 5.96 3.17
CA VAL A 32 -15.86 6.98 4.13
C VAL A 32 -15.81 8.37 3.51
N PHE A 33 -15.40 8.47 2.24
CA PHE A 33 -15.26 9.74 1.53
C PHE A 33 -16.47 10.09 0.63
N ASP A 34 -17.51 9.23 0.59
CA ASP A 34 -18.67 9.37 -0.31
C ASP A 34 -18.27 9.63 -1.77
N LEU A 35 -17.50 8.70 -2.34
CA LEU A 35 -16.92 8.80 -3.69
C LEU A 35 -17.41 7.69 -4.60
N ASP A 36 -17.49 7.99 -5.91
CA ASP A 36 -17.68 6.96 -6.95
C ASP A 36 -16.37 6.27 -7.34
N SER A 37 -15.25 7.00 -7.28
CA SER A 37 -13.92 6.48 -7.62
C SER A 37 -12.82 7.29 -6.93
N TYR A 38 -11.64 6.66 -6.79
CA TYR A 38 -10.44 7.29 -6.27
C TYR A 38 -9.20 6.66 -6.92
N SER A 39 -8.07 7.34 -6.85
CA SER A 39 -6.75 6.80 -7.19
C SER A 39 -5.88 6.73 -5.94
N ARG A 40 -4.88 5.83 -5.97
CA ARG A 40 -3.91 5.69 -4.90
C ARG A 40 -2.48 5.64 -5.43
N ASN A 41 -1.57 6.19 -4.64
CA ASN A 41 -0.14 6.13 -4.87
C ASN A 41 0.56 5.67 -3.60
N ALA A 42 1.55 4.79 -3.72
CA ALA A 42 2.34 4.35 -2.58
C ALA A 42 3.10 5.53 -1.96
N ILE A 43 3.07 5.63 -0.64
CA ILE A 43 3.86 6.62 0.11
C ILE A 43 5.17 5.94 0.50
N ILE A 44 6.26 6.36 -0.12
CA ILE A 44 7.61 5.87 0.19
C ILE A 44 8.16 6.70 1.35
N ILE A 45 8.33 6.05 2.51
CA ILE A 45 8.99 6.66 3.66
C ILE A 45 10.49 6.41 3.57
N ASP A 46 11.29 7.46 3.81
CA ASP A 46 12.73 7.34 3.81
C ASP A 46 13.21 6.32 4.86
N LYS A 47 14.26 5.57 4.52
CA LYS A 47 14.80 4.53 5.38
C LYS A 47 15.31 5.12 6.70
N GLU A 48 15.92 6.31 6.66
CA GLU A 48 16.38 7.00 7.87
C GLU A 48 15.21 7.37 8.79
N ALA A 49 14.11 7.87 8.22
CA ALA A 49 12.91 8.24 8.98
C ALA A 49 12.14 7.04 9.56
N SER A 50 12.39 5.84 9.04
CA SER A 50 11.74 4.60 9.49
C SER A 50 12.61 3.74 10.41
N MET A 51 13.87 4.12 10.70
CA MET A 51 14.79 3.31 11.50
C MET A 51 14.28 3.01 12.91
N ASP A 52 13.56 3.95 13.52
CA ASP A 52 13.06 3.83 14.89
C ASP A 52 11.62 3.27 14.96
N LEU A 53 11.01 2.97 13.80
CA LEU A 53 9.64 2.47 13.74
C LEU A 53 9.62 0.96 13.93
N PHE A 54 8.81 0.48 14.87
CA PHE A 54 8.63 -0.95 15.13
C PHE A 54 8.05 -1.69 13.93
N ILE A 55 7.26 -1.00 13.11
CA ILE A 55 6.62 -1.55 11.92
C ILE A 55 7.18 -0.84 10.68
N PRO A 56 7.73 -1.58 9.70
CA PRO A 56 8.27 -0.98 8.49
C PRO A 56 7.16 -0.45 7.59
N PHE A 57 7.39 0.73 7.03
CA PHE A 57 6.60 1.24 5.90
C PHE A 57 7.24 0.79 4.60
N ASN A 58 6.44 0.23 3.70
CA ASN A 58 6.89 -0.23 2.39
C ASN A 58 5.86 0.14 1.31
N GLU A 59 6.20 -0.13 0.05
CA GLU A 59 5.36 0.24 -1.10
C GLU A 59 4.00 -0.48 -1.13
N ASP A 60 3.82 -1.50 -0.29
CA ASP A 60 2.65 -2.37 -0.28
C ASP A 60 1.70 -2.11 0.91
N ASN A 61 2.01 -1.17 1.81
CA ASN A 61 1.24 -0.98 3.04
C ASN A 61 0.78 0.45 3.35
N PHE A 62 1.30 1.48 2.68
CA PHE A 62 0.89 2.87 2.94
C PHE A 62 0.67 3.65 1.66
N PHE A 63 -0.52 4.24 1.53
CA PHE A 63 -0.99 4.81 0.28
C PHE A 63 -1.68 6.16 0.50
N GLU A 64 -1.42 7.09 -0.41
CA GLU A 64 -2.18 8.31 -0.55
C GLU A 64 -3.52 8.04 -1.25
N ILE A 65 -4.57 8.75 -0.84
CA ILE A 65 -5.89 8.72 -1.48
C ILE A 65 -6.09 10.06 -2.21
N SER A 66 -6.36 9.97 -3.51
CA SER A 66 -6.59 11.12 -4.37
C SER A 66 -7.90 10.99 -5.13
N SER A 67 -8.63 12.10 -5.25
CA SER A 67 -9.84 12.21 -6.06
C SER A 67 -9.82 13.54 -6.83
N ASN A 68 -10.13 13.50 -8.13
CA ASN A 68 -10.06 14.67 -9.01
C ASN A 68 -8.73 15.45 -8.87
N GLU A 69 -7.60 14.73 -8.86
CA GLU A 69 -6.24 15.27 -8.69
C GLU A 69 -5.95 15.93 -7.32
N ASN A 70 -6.89 15.88 -6.39
CA ASN A 70 -6.71 16.40 -5.03
C ASN A 70 -6.42 15.27 -4.05
N LYS A 71 -5.37 15.45 -3.25
CA LYS A 71 -5.13 14.62 -2.07
C LYS A 71 -6.21 14.88 -1.04
N ILE A 72 -6.94 13.82 -0.69
CA ILE A 72 -8.05 13.86 0.28
C ILE A 72 -7.77 13.06 1.55
N GLY A 73 -6.74 12.21 1.54
CA GLY A 73 -6.39 11.39 2.70
C GLY A 73 -5.26 10.43 2.42
N ALA A 74 -5.13 9.44 3.30
CA ALA A 74 -4.23 8.31 3.15
C ALA A 74 -4.84 7.07 3.80
N TYR A 75 -4.35 5.89 3.47
CA TYR A 75 -4.65 4.69 4.23
C TYR A 75 -3.40 3.84 4.46
N TYR A 76 -3.39 3.18 5.62
CA TYR A 76 -2.40 2.19 6.01
C TYR A 76 -3.05 0.82 6.11
N PHE A 77 -2.46 -0.19 5.47
CA PHE A 77 -2.86 -1.60 5.57
C PHE A 77 -1.86 -2.34 6.44
N GLY A 78 -2.34 -3.00 7.50
CA GLY A 78 -1.51 -3.75 8.42
C GLY A 78 -2.13 -5.09 8.79
N SER A 79 -1.32 -5.95 9.40
CA SER A 79 -1.77 -7.20 10.02
C SER A 79 -1.18 -7.29 11.42
N ALA A 80 -1.95 -7.83 12.35
CA ALA A 80 -1.54 -7.98 13.74
C ALA A 80 -1.92 -9.34 14.30
N LEU A 81 -1.12 -9.83 15.25
CA LEU A 81 -1.38 -11.09 15.94
C LEU A 81 -2.68 -11.00 16.73
N GLY A 82 -3.66 -11.84 16.39
CA GLY A 82 -4.83 -12.07 17.22
C GLY A 82 -4.63 -13.21 18.22
N LYS A 83 -5.68 -13.54 18.96
CA LYS A 83 -5.65 -14.63 19.95
C LYS A 83 -5.57 -16.02 19.32
N THR A 84 -6.16 -16.19 18.13
CA THR A 84 -6.34 -17.48 17.45
C THR A 84 -5.85 -17.48 16.00
N ASP A 85 -5.79 -16.29 15.39
CA ASP A 85 -5.34 -16.06 14.02
C ASP A 85 -4.90 -14.60 13.90
N ASP A 86 -4.18 -14.26 12.85
CA ASP A 86 -3.83 -12.88 12.53
C ASP A 86 -5.07 -12.13 12.03
N PHE A 87 -5.11 -10.82 12.28
CA PHE A 87 -6.16 -9.97 11.76
C PHE A 87 -5.59 -8.84 10.92
N ASP A 88 -6.13 -8.73 9.72
CA ASP A 88 -5.88 -7.64 8.80
C ASP A 88 -6.71 -6.43 9.18
N PHE A 89 -6.11 -5.25 9.13
CA PHE A 89 -6.77 -3.98 9.40
C PHE A 89 -6.37 -2.89 8.42
N VAL A 90 -7.24 -1.90 8.27
CA VAL A 90 -6.98 -0.67 7.53
C VAL A 90 -7.21 0.53 8.44
N VAL A 91 -6.29 1.47 8.41
CA VAL A 91 -6.46 2.79 9.04
C VAL A 91 -6.62 3.80 7.94
N ILE A 92 -7.72 4.55 7.95
CA ILE A 92 -8.00 5.61 6.97
C ILE A 92 -7.80 6.95 7.67
N PHE A 93 -6.99 7.80 7.07
CA PHE A 93 -6.68 9.15 7.54
C PHE A 93 -7.39 10.15 6.63
N ASP A 94 -8.25 10.99 7.20
CA ASP A 94 -8.76 12.18 6.54
C ASP A 94 -7.74 13.34 6.65
N LYS A 95 -7.93 14.36 5.81
CA LYS A 95 -7.09 15.56 5.78
C LYS A 95 -7.59 16.63 6.74
#